data_AF-A0A369JJE9-F1
#
_entry.id   AF-A0A369JJE9-F1
#
_cell.length_a   1.000
_cell.length_b   1.000
_cell.length_c   1.000
_cell.angle_alpha   90.00
_cell.angle_beta   90.00
_cell.angle_gamma   90.00
#
_symmetry.space_group_name_H-M   'P 1'
#
loop_
_entity.id
_entity.type
_entity.pdbx_description
1 polymer ?
#
loop_
_entity_poly.entity_id
_entity_poly.type
_entity_poly.pdbx_seq_one_letter_code
_entity_poly.pdbx_strand_id
1 'polypeptide(L)'
;MFHFLILPRVIPPLKVDDLASLRILLRGDKVRAEKVIRGLHEDAKVLRKEIEDEMLKRYGWKWDIWCGFHAAPSMQHLHLHVLSADLVSEKMKNKKHYNSFHPKVGFFLDVNEVLSWFSAESSYFTSMAKLDPKPYEALLKEALSCWHCDSEMKNMPTLKAHLQEEWDHQATREKARLERKRKLEAKRATKEDTPEPEAKKLKRDDIGETDAS
;
A
#
# COMPACT_ATOMS: atom_id res chain seq x y z
N MET A 1 -8.40 10.06 2.33
CA MET A 1 -8.62 8.69 1.81
C MET A 1 -8.89 8.64 0.30
N PHE A 2 -8.10 7.83 -0.40
CA PHE A 2 -8.41 7.26 -1.71
C PHE A 2 -9.08 5.90 -1.50
N HIS A 3 -10.17 5.61 -2.20
CA HIS A 3 -10.84 4.31 -2.13
C HIS A 3 -11.60 4.03 -3.42
N PHE A 4 -11.14 3.02 -4.14
CA PHE A 4 -11.68 2.58 -5.41
C PHE A 4 -12.06 1.09 -5.35
N LEU A 5 -12.91 0.69 -6.28
CA LEU A 5 -13.32 -0.70 -6.47
C LEU A 5 -12.98 -1.10 -7.91
N ILE A 6 -12.31 -2.24 -8.06
CA ILE A 6 -12.08 -2.86 -9.37
C ILE A 6 -12.99 -4.07 -9.48
N LEU A 7 -13.86 -4.08 -10.49
CA LEU A 7 -14.81 -5.16 -10.74
C LEU A 7 -14.39 -5.91 -12.01
N PRO A 8 -14.36 -7.25 -12.00
CA PRO A 8 -14.04 -8.01 -13.19
C PRO A 8 -15.17 -7.91 -14.21
N ARG A 9 -14.81 -7.80 -15.49
CA ARG A 9 -15.79 -7.90 -16.58
C ARG A 9 -16.25 -9.35 -16.74
N VAL A 10 -17.53 -9.54 -17.04
CA VAL A 10 -18.10 -10.86 -17.32
C VAL A 10 -17.68 -11.25 -18.75
N ILE A 11 -16.74 -12.19 -18.84
CA ILE A 11 -16.21 -12.68 -20.13
C ILE A 11 -16.47 -14.18 -20.22
N PRO A 12 -17.15 -14.68 -21.27
CA PRO A 12 -17.39 -16.12 -21.44
C PRO A 12 -16.09 -16.93 -21.31
N PRO A 13 -16.12 -18.09 -20.63
CA PRO A 13 -17.31 -18.79 -20.13
C PRO A 13 -17.79 -18.37 -18.73
N LEU A 14 -17.25 -17.29 -18.12
CA LEU A 14 -17.74 -16.78 -16.83
C LEU A 14 -19.16 -16.22 -16.97
N LYS A 15 -20.01 -16.55 -16.00
CA LYS A 15 -21.34 -15.97 -15.82
C LYS A 15 -21.31 -14.93 -14.70
N VAL A 16 -22.36 -14.11 -14.64
CA VAL A 16 -22.53 -13.11 -13.57
C VAL A 16 -22.51 -13.78 -12.18
N ASP A 17 -23.16 -14.93 -12.05
CA ASP A 17 -23.25 -15.66 -10.79
C ASP A 17 -21.89 -16.17 -10.30
N ASP A 18 -20.99 -16.57 -11.20
CA ASP A 18 -19.62 -17.00 -10.87
C ASP A 18 -18.83 -15.86 -10.21
N LEU A 19 -19.20 -14.60 -10.50
CA LEU A 19 -18.57 -13.39 -10.02
C LEU A 19 -19.42 -12.69 -8.93
N ALA A 20 -20.35 -13.40 -8.29
CA ALA A 20 -21.19 -12.80 -7.25
C ALA A 20 -20.40 -12.41 -5.98
N SER A 21 -19.33 -13.13 -5.64
CA SER A 21 -18.42 -12.83 -4.53
C SER A 21 -17.12 -13.62 -4.66
N LEU A 22 -16.11 -13.29 -3.84
CA LEU A 22 -14.84 -14.04 -3.80
C LEU A 22 -15.08 -15.52 -3.45
N ARG A 23 -15.97 -15.78 -2.49
CA ARG A 23 -16.35 -17.14 -2.08
C ARG A 23 -16.90 -17.97 -3.25
N ILE A 24 -17.79 -17.39 -4.06
CA ILE A 24 -18.40 -18.12 -5.18
C ILE A 24 -17.34 -18.42 -6.24
N LEU A 25 -16.52 -17.42 -6.58
CA LEU A 25 -15.43 -17.59 -7.54
C LEU A 25 -14.45 -18.69 -7.11
N LEU A 26 -13.98 -18.67 -5.86
CA LEU A 26 -12.99 -19.62 -5.34
C LEU A 26 -13.49 -21.07 -5.24
N ARG A 27 -14.81 -21.28 -5.13
CA ARG A 27 -15.44 -22.61 -5.13
C ARG A 27 -15.67 -23.17 -6.54
N GLY A 28 -15.52 -22.33 -7.55
CA GLY A 28 -15.61 -22.73 -8.95
C GLY A 28 -14.31 -23.37 -9.45
N ASP A 29 -14.04 -23.21 -10.74
CA ASP A 29 -12.82 -23.69 -11.37
C ASP A 29 -11.59 -22.92 -10.86
N LYS A 30 -10.63 -23.64 -10.23
CA LYS A 30 -9.45 -23.05 -9.58
C LYS A 30 -8.60 -22.23 -10.56
N VAL A 31 -8.35 -22.75 -11.76
CA VAL A 31 -7.50 -22.09 -12.78
C VAL A 31 -8.14 -20.78 -13.24
N ARG A 32 -9.46 -20.80 -13.48
CA ARG A 32 -10.22 -19.62 -13.88
C ARG A 32 -10.31 -18.59 -12.76
N ALA A 33 -10.54 -19.03 -11.52
CA ALA A 33 -10.54 -18.17 -10.35
C ALA A 33 -9.19 -17.45 -10.20
N GLU A 34 -8.08 -18.19 -10.31
CA GLU A 34 -6.74 -17.63 -10.24
C GLU A 34 -6.52 -16.56 -11.32
N LYS A 35 -6.93 -16.85 -12.57
CA LYS A 35 -6.82 -15.90 -13.68
C LYS A 35 -7.59 -14.61 -13.41
N VAL A 36 -8.79 -14.69 -12.83
CA VAL A 36 -9.60 -13.50 -12.48
C VAL A 36 -8.91 -12.69 -11.38
N ILE A 37 -8.45 -13.33 -10.30
CA ILE A 37 -7.78 -12.62 -9.20
C ILE A 37 -6.46 -11.99 -9.66
N ARG A 38 -5.67 -12.68 -10.49
CA ARG A 38 -4.46 -12.12 -11.10
C ARG A 38 -4.77 -10.91 -11.99
N GLY A 39 -5.83 -10.97 -12.79
CA GLY A 39 -6.26 -9.83 -13.61
C GLY A 39 -6.60 -8.61 -12.75
N LEU A 40 -7.43 -8.79 -11.71
CA LEU A 40 -7.76 -7.72 -10.76
C LEU A 40 -6.52 -7.15 -10.06
N HIS A 41 -5.54 -8.00 -9.73
CA HIS A 41 -4.29 -7.58 -9.11
C HIS A 41 -3.42 -6.74 -10.05
N GLU A 42 -3.31 -7.10 -11.33
CA GLU A 42 -2.59 -6.29 -12.31
C GLU A 42 -3.26 -4.93 -12.54
N ASP A 43 -4.59 -4.90 -12.64
CA ASP A 43 -5.36 -3.65 -12.73
C ASP A 43 -5.13 -2.78 -11.47
N ALA A 44 -5.08 -3.39 -10.28
CA ALA A 44 -4.78 -2.69 -9.04
C ALA A 44 -3.37 -2.11 -9.00
N LYS A 45 -2.37 -2.75 -9.62
CA LYS A 45 -1.00 -2.18 -9.72
C LYS A 45 -0.97 -0.94 -10.60
N VAL A 46 -1.75 -0.91 -11.68
CA VAL A 46 -1.89 0.29 -12.53
C VAL A 46 -2.52 1.42 -11.72
N LEU A 47 -3.68 1.15 -11.10
CA LEU A 47 -4.39 2.14 -10.28
C LEU A 47 -3.56 2.63 -9.09
N ARG A 48 -2.77 1.75 -8.45
CA ARG A 48 -1.85 2.11 -7.37
C ARG A 48 -0.88 3.20 -7.81
N LYS A 49 -0.29 3.09 -9.02
CA LYS A 49 0.62 4.12 -9.55
C LYS A 49 -0.09 5.46 -9.73
N GLU A 50 -1.31 5.43 -10.27
CA GLU A 50 -2.11 6.65 -10.45
C GLU A 50 -2.45 7.32 -9.11
N ILE A 51 -2.83 6.53 -8.10
CA ILE A 51 -3.07 7.04 -6.75
C ILE A 51 -1.79 7.64 -6.16
N GLU A 52 -0.66 6.94 -6.28
CA GLU A 52 0.63 7.42 -5.77
C GLU A 52 1.08 8.73 -6.42
N ASP A 53 0.86 8.89 -7.71
CA ASP A 53 1.14 10.14 -8.43
C ASP A 53 0.24 11.27 -7.92
N GLU A 54 -1.05 10.98 -7.69
CA GLU A 54 -1.98 11.95 -7.12
C GLU A 54 -1.66 12.29 -5.65
N MET A 55 -1.15 11.32 -4.88
CA MET A 55 -0.64 11.53 -3.52
C MET A 55 0.52 12.53 -3.53
N LEU A 56 1.52 12.32 -4.38
CA LEU A 56 2.63 13.25 -4.54
C LEU A 56 2.16 14.64 -4.99
N LYS A 57 1.27 14.70 -5.98
CA LYS A 57 0.79 15.95 -6.56
C LYS A 57 -0.01 16.79 -5.56
N ARG A 58 -0.93 16.17 -4.81
CA ARG A 58 -1.83 16.88 -3.88
C ARG A 58 -1.21 17.09 -2.50
N TYR A 59 -0.45 16.11 -2.01
CA TYR A 59 -0.01 16.11 -0.62
C TYR A 59 1.51 16.29 -0.47
N GLY A 60 2.29 16.05 -1.52
CA GLY A 60 3.75 16.17 -1.51
C GLY A 60 4.49 14.97 -0.90
N TRP A 61 3.77 13.88 -0.60
CA TRP A 61 4.32 12.64 -0.05
C TRP A 61 3.38 11.47 -0.40
N LYS A 62 3.87 10.23 -0.24
CA LYS A 62 3.10 8.99 -0.45
C LYS A 62 2.96 8.25 0.87
N TRP A 63 1.86 7.52 1.03
CA TRP A 63 1.65 6.55 2.10
C TRP A 63 1.09 5.25 1.53
N ASP A 64 0.97 4.25 2.38
CA ASP A 64 0.63 2.90 1.94
C ASP A 64 -0.76 2.83 1.29
N ILE A 65 -0.87 1.90 0.35
CA ILE A 65 -2.12 1.54 -0.33
C ILE A 65 -2.32 0.05 -0.14
N TRP A 66 -3.52 -0.33 0.30
CA TRP A 66 -3.92 -1.71 0.49
C TRP A 66 -4.81 -2.16 -0.68
N CYS A 67 -4.66 -3.43 -1.05
CA CYS A 67 -5.46 -4.06 -2.09
C CYS A 67 -6.00 -5.38 -1.57
N GLY A 68 -7.32 -5.54 -1.54
CA GLY A 68 -7.89 -6.73 -0.92
C GLY A 68 -9.40 -6.85 -1.05
N PHE A 69 -9.92 -7.94 -0.50
CA PHE A 69 -11.33 -8.28 -0.54
C PHE A 69 -11.90 -8.30 0.87
N HIS A 70 -13.19 -7.99 1.00
CA HIS A 70 -13.90 -8.37 2.21
C HIS A 70 -14.21 -9.86 2.20
N ALA A 71 -13.91 -10.55 3.29
CA ALA A 71 -14.23 -11.97 3.45
C ALA A 71 -15.75 -12.25 3.35
N ALA A 72 -16.57 -11.32 3.85
CA ALA A 72 -18.01 -11.28 3.65
C ALA A 72 -18.42 -9.93 3.02
N PRO A 73 -18.75 -9.87 1.73
CA PRO A 73 -18.98 -8.59 1.05
C PRO A 73 -20.34 -7.98 1.42
N SER A 74 -20.42 -6.65 1.44
CA SER A 74 -21.66 -5.91 1.67
C SER A 74 -22.47 -5.66 0.39
N MET A 75 -21.89 -5.90 -0.77
CA MET A 75 -22.52 -5.76 -2.09
C MET A 75 -22.36 -7.07 -2.84
N GLN A 76 -23.39 -7.41 -3.62
CA GLN A 76 -23.27 -8.44 -4.64
C GLN A 76 -22.33 -7.94 -5.74
N HIS A 77 -21.64 -8.88 -6.40
CA HIS A 77 -20.54 -8.69 -7.35
C HIS A 77 -19.16 -8.59 -6.70
N LEU A 78 -18.24 -9.43 -7.16
CA LEU A 78 -16.85 -9.45 -6.78
C LEU A 78 -16.21 -8.09 -7.08
N HIS A 79 -15.59 -7.49 -6.07
CA HIS A 79 -14.84 -6.25 -6.21
C HIS A 79 -13.59 -6.32 -5.36
N LEU A 80 -12.47 -5.92 -5.95
CA LEU A 80 -11.21 -5.69 -5.25
C LEU A 80 -11.20 -4.24 -4.74
N HIS A 81 -11.01 -4.06 -3.44
CA HIS A 81 -10.80 -2.75 -2.85
C HIS A 81 -9.36 -2.30 -3.12
N VAL A 82 -9.18 -1.07 -3.57
CA VAL A 82 -7.89 -0.37 -3.61
C VAL A 82 -8.05 0.91 -2.80
N LEU A 83 -7.44 0.95 -1.62
CA LEU A 83 -7.63 2.05 -0.68
C LEU A 83 -6.32 2.49 -0.06
N SER A 84 -6.21 3.77 0.26
CA SER A 84 -5.08 4.31 1.00
C SER A 84 -5.18 3.96 2.49
N ALA A 85 -4.03 3.69 3.11
CA ALA A 85 -3.92 3.13 4.46
C ALA A 85 -4.34 4.08 5.59
N ASP A 86 -4.57 5.37 5.30
CA ASP A 86 -4.91 6.36 6.32
C ASP A 86 -6.17 6.03 7.13
N LEU A 87 -7.16 5.40 6.48
CA LEU A 87 -8.51 5.20 7.05
C LEU A 87 -9.14 6.50 7.59
N VAL A 88 -8.70 7.66 7.09
CA VAL A 88 -9.21 8.99 7.47
C VAL A 88 -10.28 9.40 6.45
N SER A 89 -11.55 9.16 6.82
CA SER A 89 -12.69 9.48 5.96
C SER A 89 -13.93 9.86 6.76
N GLU A 90 -14.63 10.90 6.29
CA GLU A 90 -15.94 11.28 6.83
C GLU A 90 -17.00 10.19 6.66
N LYS A 91 -16.82 9.31 5.66
CA LYS A 91 -17.74 8.20 5.39
C LYS A 91 -17.53 7.00 6.33
N MET A 92 -16.46 6.99 7.13
CA MET A 92 -16.22 5.97 8.14
C MET A 92 -17.02 6.27 9.41
N LYS A 93 -18.27 5.78 9.45
CA LYS A 93 -19.28 6.19 10.45
C LYS A 93 -19.36 5.30 11.68
N ASN A 94 -19.07 4.01 11.53
CA ASN A 94 -19.32 3.02 12.59
C ASN A 94 -18.16 2.02 12.71
N LYS A 95 -18.17 1.26 13.81
CA LYS A 95 -17.17 0.24 14.12
C LYS A 95 -17.00 -0.79 13.00
N LYS A 96 -18.12 -1.24 12.41
CA LYS A 96 -18.10 -2.20 11.30
C LYS A 96 -17.32 -1.67 10.10
N HIS A 97 -17.49 -0.40 9.73
CA HIS A 97 -16.75 0.21 8.62
C HIS A 97 -15.24 0.22 8.87
N TYR A 98 -14.81 0.52 10.10
CA TYR A 98 -13.40 0.53 10.43
C TYR A 98 -12.81 -0.88 10.46
N ASN A 99 -13.42 -1.78 11.25
CA ASN A 99 -12.93 -3.15 11.43
C ASN A 99 -12.94 -3.96 10.13
N SER A 100 -13.80 -3.62 9.16
CA SER A 100 -13.81 -4.31 7.86
C SER A 100 -12.59 -3.99 6.99
N PHE A 101 -11.89 -2.87 7.24
CA PHE A 101 -10.67 -2.48 6.53
C PHE A 101 -9.41 -2.58 7.39
N HIS A 102 -9.54 -2.89 8.68
CA HIS A 102 -8.41 -3.02 9.57
C HIS A 102 -7.53 -4.22 9.16
N PRO A 103 -6.25 -4.02 8.79
CA PRO A 103 -5.43 -5.07 8.19
C PRO A 103 -5.16 -6.23 9.15
N LYS A 104 -5.10 -5.98 10.46
CA LYS A 104 -4.85 -7.02 11.48
C LYS A 104 -6.09 -7.76 11.98
N VAL A 105 -7.31 -7.32 11.62
CA VAL A 105 -8.56 -7.94 12.14
C VAL A 105 -8.90 -9.22 11.38
N GLY A 106 -8.43 -9.38 10.14
CA GLY A 106 -8.65 -10.58 9.32
C GLY A 106 -9.94 -10.59 8.49
N PHE A 107 -10.75 -9.51 8.56
CA PHE A 107 -11.91 -9.35 7.68
C PHE A 107 -11.51 -8.88 6.27
N PHE A 108 -10.48 -8.03 6.19
CA PHE A 108 -9.88 -7.57 4.95
C PHE A 108 -8.79 -8.55 4.53
N LEU A 109 -8.99 -9.22 3.39
CA LEU A 109 -8.10 -10.25 2.87
C LEU A 109 -7.19 -9.63 1.81
N ASP A 110 -5.89 -9.56 2.08
CA ASP A 110 -4.92 -8.98 1.13
C ASP A 110 -4.90 -9.79 -0.17
N VAL A 111 -4.83 -9.11 -1.31
CA VAL A 111 -4.84 -9.76 -2.62
C VAL A 111 -3.66 -10.72 -2.82
N ASN A 112 -2.49 -10.42 -2.24
CA ASN A 112 -1.33 -11.32 -2.30
C ASN A 112 -1.55 -12.55 -1.42
N GLU A 113 -2.22 -12.40 -0.27
CA GLU A 113 -2.62 -13.52 0.57
C GLU A 113 -3.56 -14.45 -0.22
N VAL A 114 -4.61 -13.90 -0.83
CA VAL A 114 -5.55 -14.68 -1.65
C VAL A 114 -4.84 -15.37 -2.82
N LEU A 115 -3.90 -14.69 -3.49
CA LEU A 115 -3.09 -15.28 -4.57
C LEU A 115 -2.20 -16.42 -4.07
N SER A 116 -1.66 -16.32 -2.85
CA SER A 116 -0.83 -17.37 -2.25
C SER A 116 -1.59 -18.69 -2.06
N TRP A 117 -2.91 -18.63 -1.80
CA TRP A 117 -3.74 -19.82 -1.60
C TRP A 117 -3.74 -20.74 -2.83
N PHE A 118 -3.62 -20.20 -4.04
CA PHE A 118 -3.61 -20.99 -5.27
C PHE A 118 -2.36 -21.87 -5.39
N SER A 119 -1.24 -21.42 -4.82
CA SER A 119 0.04 -22.13 -4.81
C SER A 119 0.21 -23.06 -3.60
N ALA A 120 -0.71 -23.00 -2.64
CA ALA A 120 -0.70 -23.84 -1.45
C ALA A 120 -1.26 -25.25 -1.74
N GLU A 121 -1.09 -26.14 -0.76
CA GLU A 121 -1.70 -27.47 -0.74
C GLU A 121 -3.21 -27.41 -1.00
N SER A 122 -3.72 -28.39 -1.75
CA SER A 122 -5.13 -28.39 -2.19
C SER A 122 -6.12 -28.38 -1.03
N SER A 123 -5.76 -29.02 0.10
CA SER A 123 -6.56 -29.01 1.34
C SER A 123 -6.64 -27.62 1.96
N TYR A 124 -5.53 -26.87 1.95
CA TYR A 124 -5.47 -25.51 2.45
C TYR A 124 -6.31 -24.57 1.58
N PHE A 125 -6.14 -24.62 0.24
CA PHE A 125 -6.96 -23.85 -0.68
C PHE A 125 -8.46 -24.10 -0.45
N THR A 126 -8.86 -25.38 -0.35
CA THR A 126 -10.25 -25.77 -0.11
C THR A 126 -10.79 -25.22 1.21
N SER A 127 -9.96 -25.18 2.26
CA SER A 127 -10.33 -24.61 3.55
C SER A 127 -10.55 -23.10 3.44
N MET A 128 -9.61 -22.36 2.85
CA MET A 128 -9.69 -20.91 2.69
C MET A 128 -10.85 -20.49 1.78
N ALA A 129 -11.07 -21.21 0.67
CA ALA A 129 -12.16 -20.97 -0.27
C ALA A 129 -13.57 -21.14 0.34
N LYS A 130 -13.70 -21.71 1.54
CA LYS A 130 -14.99 -21.78 2.23
C LYS A 130 -15.54 -20.38 2.52
N LEU A 131 -14.69 -19.46 2.96
CA LEU A 131 -15.03 -18.08 3.36
C LEU A 131 -16.41 -18.01 4.05
N ASP A 132 -16.58 -18.78 5.12
CA ASP A 132 -17.86 -18.80 5.86
C ASP A 132 -18.08 -17.41 6.50
N PRO A 133 -19.15 -16.67 6.16
CA PRO A 133 -19.36 -15.31 6.66
C PRO A 133 -19.44 -15.21 8.17
N LYS A 134 -19.97 -16.24 8.86
CA LYS A 134 -20.23 -16.21 10.30
C LYS A 134 -19.00 -15.87 11.16
N PRO A 135 -17.86 -16.59 11.05
CA PRO A 135 -16.66 -16.23 11.80
C PRO A 135 -16.14 -14.83 11.45
N TYR A 136 -16.16 -14.44 10.17
CA TYR A 136 -15.68 -13.11 9.76
C TYR A 136 -16.57 -11.98 10.28
N GLU A 137 -17.89 -12.14 10.28
CA GLU A 137 -18.82 -11.14 10.81
C GLU A 137 -18.64 -10.90 12.31
N ALA A 138 -18.17 -11.90 13.07
CA ALA A 138 -17.83 -11.73 14.48
C ALA A 138 -16.66 -10.75 14.68
N LEU A 139 -15.65 -10.80 13.80
CA LEU A 139 -14.47 -9.92 13.82
C LEU A 139 -14.84 -8.42 13.70
N LEU A 140 -15.99 -8.11 13.09
CA LEU A 140 -16.45 -6.73 12.96
C LEU A 140 -16.92 -6.12 14.29
N LYS A 141 -17.06 -6.93 15.35
CA LYS A 141 -17.50 -6.49 16.69
C LYS A 141 -16.33 -6.20 17.63
N GLU A 142 -15.11 -6.54 17.23
CA GLU A 142 -13.88 -6.35 18.00
C GLU A 142 -13.67 -4.90 18.46
N ALA A 143 -12.76 -4.73 19.42
CA ALA A 143 -12.39 -3.41 19.93
C ALA A 143 -11.87 -2.49 18.80
N LEU A 144 -12.03 -1.18 18.97
CA LEU A 144 -11.50 -0.21 18.02
C LEU A 144 -10.01 0.03 18.32
N SER A 145 -9.14 -0.84 17.84
CA SER A 145 -7.69 -0.67 17.97
C SER A 145 -7.11 0.06 16.76
N CYS A 146 -6.16 0.97 16.96
CA CYS A 146 -5.44 1.66 15.89
C CYS A 146 -4.56 0.68 15.11
N TRP A 147 -4.67 0.65 13.78
CA TRP A 147 -3.87 -0.26 12.96
C TRP A 147 -2.35 0.04 12.99
N HIS A 148 -1.98 1.28 13.31
CA HIS A 148 -0.59 1.74 13.33
C HIS A 148 0.09 1.46 14.69
N CYS A 149 -0.53 1.85 15.80
CA CYS A 149 0.08 1.79 17.15
C CYS A 149 -0.62 0.85 18.13
N ASP A 150 -1.66 0.12 17.69
CA ASP A 150 -2.44 -0.85 18.46
C ASP A 150 -3.20 -0.27 19.67
N SER A 151 -3.21 1.06 19.83
CA SER A 151 -3.96 1.74 20.90
C SER A 151 -5.47 1.57 20.74
N GLU A 152 -6.16 1.22 21.83
CA GLU A 152 -7.61 1.05 21.82
C GLU A 152 -8.36 2.37 22.05
N MET A 153 -9.45 2.54 21.29
CA MET A 153 -10.28 3.73 21.30
C MET A 153 -11.69 3.39 21.80
N LYS A 154 -12.20 4.21 22.72
CA LYS A 154 -13.52 3.98 23.32
C LYS A 154 -14.69 4.12 22.35
N ASN A 155 -14.54 4.95 21.31
CA ASN A 155 -15.60 5.20 20.34
C ASN A 155 -15.04 5.70 18.98
N MET A 156 -15.93 5.77 17.99
CA MET A 156 -15.59 6.22 16.63
C MET A 156 -15.03 7.65 16.57
N PRO A 157 -15.59 8.66 17.26
CA PRO A 157 -14.99 9.99 17.29
C PRO A 157 -13.54 10.01 17.77
N THR A 158 -13.23 9.31 18.88
CA THR A 158 -11.85 9.24 19.38
C THR A 158 -10.92 8.53 18.41
N LEU A 159 -11.40 7.46 17.76
CA LEU A 159 -10.63 6.76 16.74
C LEU A 159 -10.35 7.65 15.51
N LYS A 160 -11.35 8.35 14.99
CA LYS A 160 -11.18 9.24 13.83
C LYS A 160 -10.16 10.34 14.13
N ALA A 161 -10.24 10.95 15.32
CA ALA A 161 -9.28 11.97 15.75
C ALA A 161 -7.85 11.39 15.84
N HIS A 162 -7.71 10.20 16.41
CA HIS A 162 -6.42 9.53 16.54
C HIS A 162 -5.82 9.15 15.17
N LEU A 163 -6.61 8.60 14.25
CA LEU A 163 -6.13 8.28 12.89
C LEU A 163 -5.70 9.51 12.11
N GLN A 164 -6.39 10.64 12.30
CA GLN A 164 -5.99 11.93 11.72
C GLN A 164 -4.64 12.38 12.27
N GLU A 165 -4.45 12.32 13.59
CA GLU A 165 -3.17 12.66 14.24
C GLU A 165 -2.02 11.76 13.75
N GLU A 166 -2.23 10.44 13.69
CA GLU A 166 -1.25 9.48 13.15
C GLU A 166 -0.89 9.80 11.70
N TRP A 167 -1.87 10.17 10.87
CA TRP A 167 -1.63 10.56 9.48
C TRP A 167 -0.84 11.87 9.35
N ASP A 168 -1.15 12.88 10.17
CA ASP A 168 -0.44 14.16 10.18
C ASP A 168 1.02 14.00 10.67
N HIS A 169 1.24 13.14 11.67
CA HIS A 169 2.57 12.76 12.14
C HIS A 169 3.37 12.05 11.03
N GLN A 170 2.76 11.08 10.33
CA GLN A 170 3.39 10.43 9.19
C GLN A 170 3.73 11.44 8.07
N ALA A 171 2.79 12.31 7.73
CA ALA A 171 2.98 13.34 6.70
C ALA A 171 4.19 14.24 7.02
N THR A 172 4.27 14.71 8.27
CA THR A 172 5.35 15.58 8.73
C THR A 172 6.70 14.88 8.63
N ARG A 173 6.78 13.64 9.13
CA ARG A 173 8.01 12.83 9.09
C ARG A 173 8.47 12.57 7.66
N GLU A 174 7.56 12.18 6.78
CA GLU A 174 7.87 11.82 5.40
C GLU A 174 8.28 13.04 4.56
N LYS A 175 7.61 14.17 4.73
CA LYS A 175 8.00 15.42 4.06
C LYS A 175 9.39 15.88 4.48
N ALA A 176 9.69 15.84 5.78
CA ALA A 176 11.01 16.18 6.29
C ALA A 176 12.10 15.23 5.74
N ARG A 177 11.80 13.93 5.64
CA ARG A 177 12.70 12.93 5.03
C ARG A 177 12.98 13.24 3.55
N LEU A 178 11.94 13.55 2.77
CA LEU A 178 12.05 13.90 1.36
C LEU A 178 12.85 15.19 1.13
N GLU A 179 12.62 16.21 1.96
CA GLU A 179 13.37 17.47 1.89
C GLU A 179 14.86 17.25 2.18
N ARG A 180 15.20 16.47 3.21
CA ARG A 180 16.58 16.10 3.52
C ARG A 180 17.23 15.35 2.36
N LYS A 181 16.52 14.39 1.76
CA LYS A 181 17.01 13.64 0.59
C LYS A 181 17.32 14.56 -0.60
N ARG A 182 16.40 15.48 -0.94
CA ARG A 182 16.59 16.46 -2.03
C ARG A 182 17.81 17.37 -1.78
N LYS A 183 17.99 17.85 -0.55
CA LYS A 183 19.15 18.67 -0.16
C LYS A 183 20.47 17.91 -0.31
N LEU A 184 20.50 16.61 0.02
CA LEU A 184 21.68 15.77 -0.13
C LEU A 184 22.00 15.48 -1.61
N GLU A 185 20.99 15.19 -2.42
CA GLU A 185 21.13 14.96 -3.87
C GLU A 185 21.64 16.23 -4.58
N ALA A 186 21.09 17.40 -4.26
CA ALA A 186 21.56 18.67 -4.80
C ALA A 186 23.02 18.96 -4.44
N LYS A 187 23.42 18.70 -3.18
CA LYS A 187 24.82 18.84 -2.74
C LYS A 187 25.76 17.88 -3.47
N ARG A 188 25.31 16.65 -3.78
CA ARG A 188 26.12 15.67 -4.52
C ARG A 188 26.32 16.10 -5.97
N ALA A 189 25.25 16.54 -6.64
CA ALA A 189 25.33 17.07 -8.00
C ALA A 189 26.30 18.27 -8.10
N THR A 190 26.24 19.22 -7.15
CA THR A 190 27.18 20.36 -7.15
C THR A 190 28.65 19.96 -6.95
N LYS A 191 28.94 18.84 -6.29
CA LYS A 191 30.32 18.35 -6.08
C LYS A 191 30.86 17.61 -7.30
N GLU A 192 30.03 16.90 -8.02
CA GLU A 192 30.42 16.18 -9.25
C GLU A 192 30.68 17.17 -10.42
N ASP A 193 30.02 18.33 -10.44
CA ASP A 193 30.22 19.37 -11.48
C ASP A 193 31.36 20.36 -11.20
N THR A 194 32.07 20.27 -10.06
CA THR A 194 33.23 21.14 -9.81
C THR A 194 34.52 20.46 -10.28
N PRO A 195 35.24 20.98 -11.29
CA PRO A 195 36.54 20.43 -11.67
C PRO A 195 37.52 20.58 -10.51
N GLU A 196 38.31 19.53 -10.26
CA GLU A 196 39.41 19.54 -9.29
C GLU A 196 40.39 20.67 -9.64
N PRO A 197 40.76 21.58 -8.71
CA PRO A 197 41.64 22.68 -9.05
C PRO A 197 43.02 22.13 -9.41
N GLU A 198 43.50 22.46 -10.62
CA GLU A 198 44.85 22.11 -11.07
C GLU A 198 45.88 22.50 -10.01
N ALA A 199 46.57 21.49 -9.46
CA ALA A 199 47.68 21.69 -8.56
C ALA A 199 48.76 22.51 -9.26
N LYS A 200 48.92 23.78 -8.84
CA LYS A 200 50.03 24.64 -9.28
C LYS A 200 51.36 23.97 -8.98
N LYS A 201 52.02 23.44 -10.02
CA LYS A 201 53.44 23.07 -9.96
C LYS A 201 54.26 24.32 -9.65
N LEU A 202 54.79 24.43 -8.43
CA LEU A 202 55.86 25.37 -8.11
C LEU A 202 57.09 25.01 -8.96
N LYS A 203 57.53 25.95 -9.80
CA LYS A 203 58.88 25.92 -10.38
C LYS A 203 59.88 26.20 -9.25
N ARG A 204 60.82 25.27 -9.05
CA ARG A 204 62.07 25.51 -8.31
C ARG A 204 63.00 26.26 -9.25
N ASP A 205 63.34 27.48 -8.90
CA ASP A 205 64.44 28.20 -9.54
C ASP A 205 65.77 27.60 -9.07
N ASP A 206 66.62 27.31 -10.04
CA ASP A 206 67.93 26.70 -9.90
C ASP A 206 68.97 27.83 -9.70
N ILE A 207 69.57 27.89 -8.51
CA ILE A 207 70.73 28.75 -8.23
C ILE A 207 71.95 27.83 -8.24
N GLY A 208 72.65 27.80 -9.36
CA GLY A 208 73.95 27.17 -9.52
C GLY A 208 75.03 28.24 -9.59
N GLU A 209 75.64 28.55 -8.45
CA GLU A 209 76.89 29.31 -8.34
C GLU A 209 77.95 28.34 -7.82
N THR A 210 78.91 27.96 -8.67
CA THR A 210 80.12 27.25 -8.23
C THR A 210 81.32 27.96 -8.81
N ASP A 211 81.98 28.70 -7.91
CA ASP A 211 83.23 29.39 -8.11
C ASP A 211 84.42 28.40 -8.11
N ALA A 212 85.49 28.87 -8.74
CA ALA A 212 86.70 28.13 -9.11
C ALA A 212 87.58 27.65 -7.94
N SER A 213 88.29 26.54 -8.15
CA SER A 213 89.78 26.41 -8.03
C SER A 213 90.23 25.01 -8.42
#